data_AF-A0A4V6CCS2-F1
#
_entry.id   AF-A0A4V6CCS2-F1
#
_cell.length_a   1.000
_cell.length_b   1.000
_cell.length_c   1.000
_cell.angle_alpha   90.00
_cell.angle_beta   90.00
_cell.angle_gamma   90.00
#
_symmetry.space_group_name_H-M   'P 1'
#
loop_
_entity.id
_entity.type
_entity.pdbx_description
1 polymer ?
#
loop_
_entity_poly.entity_id
_entity_poly.type
_entity_poly.pdbx_seq_one_letter_code
_entity_poly.pdbx_strand_id
1 'polypeptide(L)' 'NARNTFSGTLTVTVDQVLVNGNLHVVGEKQIAINQGTEFIRFSGVVNPRTISGSNSVPSTQVADA' A
#
# COMPACT_ATOMS: atom_id res chain seq x y z
N ASN A 1 0.82 12.06 18.27
CA ASN A 1 0.45 11.04 17.25
C ASN A 1 -0.29 11.69 16.10
N ALA A 2 0.43 12.04 15.02
CA ALA A 2 -0.22 12.52 13.81
C ALA A 2 -0.94 11.35 13.14
N ARG A 3 -2.27 11.41 13.05
CA ARG A 3 -3.06 10.50 12.20
C ARG A 3 -3.19 11.17 10.84
N ASN A 4 -2.27 10.84 9.94
CA ASN A 4 -2.37 11.28 8.55
C ASN A 4 -3.34 10.34 7.84
N THR A 5 -4.62 10.71 7.80
CA THR A 5 -5.63 9.99 7.05
C THR A 5 -5.47 10.31 5.57
N PHE A 6 -4.89 9.39 4.80
CA PHE A 6 -4.85 9.46 3.35
C PHE A 6 -6.01 8.64 2.76
N SER A 7 -6.83 9.27 1.92
CA SER A 7 -7.90 8.62 1.18
C SER A 7 -7.63 8.78 -0.31
N GLY A 8 -7.42 7.67 -1.01
CA GLY A 8 -7.18 7.65 -2.45
C GLY A 8 -6.53 6.34 -2.89
N THR A 9 -6.28 6.22 -4.19
CA THR A 9 -5.58 5.07 -4.77
C THR A 9 -4.08 5.30 -4.72
N LEU A 10 -3.34 4.30 -4.24
CA LEU A 10 -1.89 4.25 -4.25
C LEU A 10 -1.45 3.09 -5.14
N THR A 11 -0.59 3.37 -6.12
CA THR A 11 0.06 2.32 -6.88
C THR A 11 1.17 1.70 -6.03
N VAL A 12 1.18 0.38 -5.94
CA VAL A 12 2.17 -0.40 -5.19
C VAL A 12 2.82 -1.42 -6.11
N THR A 13 4.01 -1.88 -5.74
CA THR A 13 4.74 -2.96 -6.41
C THR A 13 4.95 -4.11 -5.45
N VAL A 14 4.94 -5.33 -5.98
CA VAL A 14 5.32 -6.53 -5.21
C VAL A 14 6.83 -6.53 -5.07
N ASP A 15 7.35 -6.46 -3.85
CA ASP A 15 8.79 -6.60 -3.59
C ASP A 15 9.18 -8.06 -3.31
N GLN A 16 8.28 -8.83 -2.70
CA GLN A 16 8.53 -10.23 -2.37
C GLN A 16 7.27 -11.11 -2.45
N VAL A 17 7.44 -12.36 -2.88
CA VAL A 17 6.46 -13.44 -2.68
C VAL A 17 6.85 -14.22 -1.44
N LEU A 18 5.95 -14.28 -0.47
CA LEU A 18 6.13 -15.00 0.79
C LEU A 18 5.96 -16.52 0.58
N VAL A 19 6.53 -17.31 1.50
CA VAL A 19 6.53 -18.79 1.43
C VAL A 19 5.10 -19.37 1.39
N ASN A 20 4.13 -18.68 1.99
CA ASN A 20 2.71 -19.06 1.95
C ASN A 20 1.98 -18.64 0.66
N GLY A 21 2.68 -18.01 -0.29
CA GLY A 21 2.13 -17.50 -1.55
C GLY A 21 1.51 -16.11 -1.46
N ASN A 22 1.54 -15.46 -0.28
CA ASN A 22 1.12 -14.06 -0.18
C ASN A 22 2.16 -13.12 -0.81
N LEU A 23 1.73 -11.92 -1.14
CA LEU A 23 2.57 -10.90 -1.77
C LEU A 23 2.87 -9.82 -0.73
N HIS A 24 4.14 -9.60 -0.43
CA HIS A 24 4.54 -8.36 0.22
C HIS A 24 4.55 -7.27 -0.86
N VAL A 25 3.93 -6.14 -0.55
CA VAL A 25 3.79 -5.01 -1.46
C VAL A 25 4.26 -3.75 -0.79
N VAL A 26 4.91 -2.90 -1.59
CA VAL A 26 5.43 -1.60 -1.15
C VAL A 26 5.03 -0.54 -2.15
N GLY A 27 4.68 0.64 -1.66
CA GLY A 27 4.41 1.82 -2.47
C GLY A 27 4.92 3.07 -1.79
N GLU A 28 5.51 3.96 -2.58
CA GLU A 28 5.86 5.30 -2.14
C GLU A 28 5.09 6.30 -2.98
N LYS A 29 4.50 7.29 -2.33
CA LYS A 29 3.91 8.44 -3.00
C LYS A 29 4.49 9.71 -2.41
N GLN A 30 5.20 10.44 -3.25
CA GLN A 30 5.64 11.79 -2.96
C GLN A 30 4.42 12.72 -3.08
N ILE A 31 4.11 13.44 -2.01
CA ILE A 31 3.05 14.46 -1.99
C ILE A 31 3.70 15.78 -1.60
N ALA A 32 3.51 16.79 -2.44
CA ALA A 32 3.84 18.16 -2.09
C ALA A 32 2.71 18.70 -1.19
N ILE A 33 2.97 18.83 0.10
CA ILE A 33 2.02 19.42 1.05
C ILE A 33 2.59 20.77 1.50
N ASN A 34 1.88 21.84 1.13
CA ASN A 34 2.14 23.23 1.49
C ASN A 34 3.53 23.78 1.11
N GLN A 35 4.56 23.44 1.88
CA GLN A 35 5.90 24.06 1.87
C GLN A 35 7.03 23.02 1.98
N GLY A 36 6.71 21.73 1.91
CA GLY A 36 7.67 20.63 2.00
C GLY A 36 7.28 19.45 1.10
N THR A 37 8.27 18.66 0.73
CA THR A 37 8.04 17.35 0.10
C THR A 37 7.86 16.32 1.21
N GLU A 38 6.66 15.75 1.33
CA GLU A 38 6.42 14.60 2.19
C GLU A 38 6.35 13.32 1.36
N PHE A 39 6.80 12.21 1.95
CA PHE A 39 6.72 10.89 1.35
C PHE A 39 5.76 10.04 2.18
N ILE A 40 4.71 9.54 1.54
CA ILE A 40 3.89 8.49 2.11
C ILE A 40 4.47 7.16 1.67
N ARG A 41 4.93 6.37 2.63
CA ARG A 41 5.33 4.99 2.41
C ARG A 41 4.24 4.08 2.92
N PHE A 42 3.86 3.12 2.08
CA PHE A 42 2.91 2.07 2.41
C PHE A 42 3.61 0.74 2.18
N SER A 43 3.48 -0.17 3.13
CA SER A 43 3.91 -1.55 3.00
C SER A 43 2.84 -2.45 3.59
N GLY A 44 2.76 -3.67 3.10
CA GLY A 44 1.92 -4.66 3.74
C GLY A 44 1.86 -5.95 2.96
N VAL A 45 1.11 -6.91 3.50
CA VAL A 45 0.95 -8.23 2.92
C VAL A 45 -0.44 -8.38 2.32
N VAL A 46 -0.47 -8.72 1.04
CA VAL A 46 -1.67 -8.95 0.25
C VAL A 46 -1.82 -10.45 -0.02
N ASN A 47 -3.02 -10.98 0.20
CA ASN A 47 -3.36 -12.30 -0.30
C ASN A 47 -3.74 -12.18 -1.78
N PRO A 48 -3.07 -12.88 -2.72
CA PRO A 48 -3.39 -12.76 -4.14
C PRO A 48 -4.84 -13.13 -4.48
N ARG A 49 -5.53 -13.90 -3.63
CA ARG A 49 -6.95 -14.23 -3.80
C ARG A 49 -7.91 -13.07 -3.51
N THR A 50 -7.46 -12.03 -2.80
CA THR A 50 -8.27 -10.85 -2.50
C THR A 50 -8.11 -9.74 -3.55
N ILE A 51 -7.22 -9.93 -4.53
CA ILE A 51 -7.03 -9.01 -5.65
C ILE A 51 -8.27 -9.08 -6.55
N SER A 52 -8.95 -7.94 -6.73
CA SER A 52 -10.09 -7.84 -7.64
C SER A 52 -9.66 -8.04 -9.10
N GLY A 53 -10.62 -8.28 -10.00
CA GLY A 53 -10.37 -8.32 -11.45
C GLY A 53 -9.81 -7.02 -12.05
N SER A 54 -9.78 -5.92 -11.27
CA SER A 54 -9.15 -4.66 -11.63
C SER A 54 -7.75 -4.48 -11.01
N ASN A 55 -7.14 -5.57 -10.50
CA ASN A 55 -5.85 -5.54 -9.80
C ASN A 55 -5.80 -4.55 -8.63
N SER A 56 -6.89 -4.48 -7.85
CA SER A 56 -7.02 -3.55 -6.73
C SER A 56 -7.39 -4.30 -5.46
N VAL A 57 -6.87 -3.83 -4.32
CA VAL A 57 -7.17 -4.37 -2.98
C VAL A 57 -7.50 -3.20 -2.05
N PRO A 58 -8.61 -3.24 -1.29
CA PRO A 58 -8.89 -2.24 -0.27
C PRO A 58 -7.79 -2.21 0.79
N SER A 59 -7.35 -1.03 1.21
CA SER A 59 -6.31 -0.90 2.25
C SER A 59 -6.69 -1.58 3.57
N THR A 60 -7.99 -1.72 3.86
CA THR A 60 -8.51 -2.46 5.02
C THR A 60 -8.32 -3.98 4.95
N GLN A 61 -7.95 -4.51 3.78
CA GLN A 61 -7.68 -5.94 3.57
C GLN A 61 -6.17 -6.25 3.43
N VAL A 62 -5.31 -5.25 3.62
CA VAL A 62 -3.86 -5.42 3.65
C VAL A 62 -3.44 -5.69 5.09
N ALA A 63 -2.72 -6.78 5.31
CA ALA A 63 -2.17 -7.09 6.63
C ALA A 63 -0.87 -6.31 6.87
N ASP A 64 -0.58 -5.98 8.13
CA ASP A 64 0.64 -5.28 8.57
C ASP A 64 0.89 -3.92 7.88
N ALA A 65 -0.19 -3.14 7.68
CA ALA A 65 -0.21 -1.81 7.06
C ALA A 65 -0.25 -0.65 8.07
#